data_AF-A0A946V6N1-F1
#
_entry.id   AF-A0A946V6N1-F1
#
_cell.length_a   1.000
_cell.length_b   1.000
_cell.length_c   1.000
_cell.angle_alpha   90.00
_cell.angle_beta   90.00
_cell.angle_gamma   90.00
#
_symmetry.space_group_name_H-M   'P 1'
#
loop_
_entity.id
_entity.type
_entity.pdbx_description
1 polymer ?
#
loop_
_entity_poly.entity_id
_entity_poly.type
_entity_poly.pdbx_seq_one_letter_code
_entity_poly.pdbx_strand_id
1 'polypeptide(L)'
;MNSATSVTTRLLVVLGAMLLVACNEQDQATPGPGAVAVECRDPRPEMCTQDYRPVCATRDTGVRCVTTPCDSTETATYSNGCMACVDPAVYHYSDGACEK
;
A
#
# COMPACT_ATOMS: atom_id res chain seq x y z
N MET A 1 17.61 51.82 -19.73
CA MET A 1 17.20 50.59 -20.44
C MET A 1 17.30 49.32 -19.57
N ASN A 2 17.19 49.38 -18.24
CA ASN A 2 17.52 48.22 -17.38
C ASN A 2 16.30 47.56 -16.70
N SER A 3 15.13 48.21 -16.75
CA SER A 3 13.91 47.68 -16.12
C SER A 3 13.21 46.63 -17.00
N ALA A 4 13.28 46.75 -18.33
CA ALA A 4 12.63 45.82 -19.25
C ALA A 4 13.29 44.43 -19.29
N THR A 5 14.61 44.36 -19.13
CA THR A 5 15.39 43.11 -19.05
C THR A 5 15.18 42.38 -17.72
N SER A 6 14.97 43.09 -16.61
CA SER A 6 14.64 42.50 -15.31
C SER A 6 13.24 41.87 -15.29
N VAL A 7 12.25 42.52 -15.91
CA VAL A 7 10.87 42.01 -15.99
C VAL A 7 10.77 40.77 -16.88
N THR A 8 11.43 40.76 -18.02
CA THR A 8 11.46 39.60 -18.94
C THR A 8 12.20 38.40 -18.32
N THR A 9 13.30 38.63 -17.60
CA THR A 9 14.00 37.55 -16.88
C THR A 9 13.13 36.94 -15.78
N ARG A 10 12.42 37.78 -15.01
CA ARG A 10 11.47 37.29 -13.99
C ARG A 10 10.31 36.51 -14.60
N LEU A 11 9.79 36.96 -15.74
CA LEU A 11 8.68 36.28 -16.44
C LEU A 11 9.11 34.89 -16.94
N LEU A 12 10.31 34.78 -17.53
CA LEU A 12 10.86 33.51 -18.00
C LEU A 12 11.14 32.51 -16.87
N VAL A 13 11.64 32.99 -15.73
CA VAL A 13 11.89 32.13 -14.56
C VAL A 13 10.58 31.58 -13.97
N VAL A 14 9.53 32.40 -13.89
CA VAL A 14 8.21 31.95 -13.39
C VAL A 14 7.54 30.98 -14.37
N LEU A 15 7.62 31.23 -15.67
CA LEU A 15 7.05 30.33 -16.70
C LEU A 15 7.75 28.97 -16.73
N GLY A 16 9.07 28.92 -16.51
CA GLY A 16 9.84 27.68 -16.43
C GLY A 16 9.55 26.86 -15.17
N ALA A 17 9.29 27.52 -14.03
CA ALA A 17 9.00 26.84 -12.78
C ALA A 17 7.61 26.15 -12.76
N MET A 18 6.62 26.68 -13.49
CA MET A 18 5.28 26.08 -13.60
C MET A 18 5.27 24.72 -14.31
N LEU A 19 6.26 24.43 -15.15
CA LEU A 19 6.34 23.17 -15.91
C LEU A 19 6.88 21.99 -15.09
N LEU A 20 7.42 22.23 -13.88
CA LEU A 20 8.07 21.21 -13.06
C LEU A 20 7.14 20.55 -12.01
N VAL A 21 5.89 21.01 -11.87
CA VAL A 21 4.96 20.53 -10.83
C VAL A 21 3.89 19.61 -11.45
N ALA A 22 4.29 18.48 -12.03
CA ALA A 22 3.34 17.57 -12.69
C ALA A 22 3.49 16.07 -12.32
N CYS A 23 4.12 15.73 -11.20
CA CYS A 23 4.07 14.35 -10.69
C CYS A 23 3.98 14.34 -9.15
N ASN A 24 2.77 14.25 -8.60
CA ASN A 24 2.57 13.64 -7.30
C ASN A 24 1.17 13.01 -7.20
N GLU A 25 1.01 11.81 -7.79
CA GLU A 25 -0.17 10.97 -7.62
C GLU A 25 0.08 10.09 -6.39
N GLN A 26 -0.15 10.64 -5.20
CA GLN A 26 -0.03 9.89 -3.95
C GLN A 26 -1.44 9.51 -3.48
N ASP A 27 -1.96 8.42 -4.05
CA ASP A 27 -3.18 7.78 -3.57
C ASP A 27 -2.86 7.15 -2.20
N GLN A 28 -3.04 7.93 -1.13
CA GLN A 28 -2.94 7.46 0.24
C GLN A 28 -4.36 7.19 0.73
N ALA A 29 -4.83 5.97 0.51
CA ALA A 29 -5.96 5.43 1.26
C ALA A 29 -5.61 5.59 2.75
N THR A 30 -6.26 6.53 3.43
CA THR A 30 -6.04 6.83 4.85
C THR A 30 -6.90 5.86 5.66
N PRO A 31 -6.34 4.89 6.40
CA PRO A 31 -7.13 4.07 7.31
C PRO A 31 -7.49 4.93 8.54
N GLY A 32 -8.79 5.04 8.83
CA GLY A 32 -9.29 5.70 10.03
C GLY A 32 -8.94 4.94 11.32
N PRO A 33 -9.09 5.57 12.50
CA PRO A 33 -8.70 4.99 13.78
C PRO A 33 -9.67 3.87 14.20
N GLY A 34 -9.31 2.66 13.82
CA GLY A 34 -9.85 1.36 14.20
C GLY A 34 -8.92 0.33 13.56
N ALA A 35 -8.80 -0.87 14.12
CA ALA A 35 -8.04 -1.95 13.48
C ALA A 35 -8.78 -2.37 12.19
N VAL A 36 -8.65 -1.58 11.14
CA VAL A 36 -9.29 -1.83 9.85
C VAL A 36 -8.42 -2.84 9.13
N ALA A 37 -8.98 -4.03 8.88
CA ALA A 37 -8.33 -5.01 8.04
C ALA A 37 -8.06 -4.41 6.66
N VAL A 38 -6.81 -4.46 6.21
CA VAL A 38 -6.35 -4.02 4.90
C VAL A 38 -6.50 -5.18 3.93
N GLU A 39 -7.33 -4.98 2.90
CA GLU A 39 -7.57 -5.96 1.84
C GLU A 39 -6.39 -6.02 0.85
N CYS A 40 -5.96 -7.23 0.48
CA CYS A 40 -4.94 -7.43 -0.54
C CYS A 40 -5.59 -7.46 -1.93
N ARG A 41 -5.47 -6.35 -2.66
CA ARG A 41 -6.06 -6.17 -3.99
C ARG A 41 -5.05 -6.43 -5.11
N ASP A 42 -5.56 -6.75 -6.29
CA ASP A 42 -4.77 -6.79 -7.51
C ASP A 42 -4.57 -5.38 -8.11
N PRO A 43 -3.42 -5.10 -8.75
CA PRO A 43 -2.26 -5.99 -8.88
C PRO A 43 -1.48 -6.12 -7.56
N ARG A 44 -1.08 -7.34 -7.21
CA ARG A 44 -0.28 -7.60 -6.02
C ARG A 44 1.17 -7.10 -6.18
N PRO A 45 1.84 -6.71 -5.09
CA PRO A 45 3.24 -6.34 -5.15
C PRO A 45 4.10 -7.51 -5.62
N GLU A 46 5.13 -7.24 -6.42
CA GLU A 46 6.11 -8.24 -6.87
C GLU A 46 7.41 -8.19 -6.05
N MET A 47 7.63 -7.08 -5.35
CA MET A 47 8.81 -6.85 -4.52
C MET A 47 8.40 -6.18 -3.21
N CYS A 48 8.99 -6.67 -2.11
CA CYS A 48 8.77 -6.13 -0.77
C CYS A 48 10.10 -5.80 -0.10
N THR A 49 10.08 -4.77 0.75
CA THR A 49 11.19 -4.44 1.63
C THR A 49 11.28 -5.44 2.78
N GLN A 50 12.49 -5.64 3.33
CA GLN A 50 12.73 -6.51 4.49
C GLN A 50 12.44 -5.81 5.83
N ASP A 51 11.48 -4.91 5.83
CA ASP A 51 11.09 -4.19 7.04
C ASP A 51 10.21 -5.08 7.94
N TYR A 52 10.39 -5.00 9.25
CA TYR A 52 9.69 -5.86 10.21
C TYR A 52 8.65 -5.05 11.00
N ARG A 53 7.42 -5.08 10.50
CA ARG A 53 6.22 -4.50 11.12
C ARG A 53 5.11 -5.55 10.99
N PRO A 54 5.04 -6.52 11.92
CA PRO A 54 4.27 -7.74 11.70
C PRO A 54 2.77 -7.44 11.58
N VAL A 55 2.12 -8.27 10.76
CA VAL A 55 0.67 -8.22 10.50
C VAL A 55 0.08 -9.61 10.66
N CYS A 56 -1.21 -9.68 11.01
CA CYS A 56 -1.96 -10.92 11.08
C CYS A 56 -2.87 -10.99 9.86
N ALA A 57 -2.62 -11.97 8.99
CA ALA A 57 -3.33 -12.12 7.74
C ALA A 57 -4.27 -13.31 7.78
N THR A 58 -5.44 -13.17 7.16
CA THR A 58 -6.36 -14.29 6.88
C THR A 58 -6.05 -14.81 5.47
N ARG A 59 -5.75 -16.11 5.37
CA ARG A 59 -5.41 -16.76 4.10
C ARG A 59 -6.23 -18.01 3.83
N ASP A 60 -6.39 -18.34 2.56
CA ASP A 60 -6.94 -19.61 2.09
C ASP A 60 -6.00 -20.77 2.43
N THR A 61 -6.52 -21.84 3.03
CA THR A 61 -5.75 -23.08 3.25
C THR A 61 -5.76 -23.99 2.02
N GLY A 62 -6.59 -23.68 1.01
CA GLY A 62 -6.83 -24.53 -0.15
C GLY A 62 -7.72 -25.75 0.15
N VAL A 63 -8.14 -25.94 1.40
CA VAL A 63 -8.99 -27.05 1.81
C VAL A 63 -10.43 -26.80 1.36
N ARG A 64 -11.04 -27.81 0.72
CA ARG A 64 -12.43 -27.79 0.25
C ARG A 64 -13.14 -29.05 0.72
N CYS A 65 -14.17 -28.89 1.54
CA CYS A 65 -14.86 -30.00 2.20
C CYS A 65 -16.29 -30.15 1.68
N VAL A 66 -16.81 -31.38 1.76
CA VAL A 66 -18.22 -31.69 1.44
C VAL A 66 -19.11 -31.57 2.68
N THR A 67 -18.53 -31.71 3.88
CA THR A 67 -19.21 -31.67 5.17
C THR A 67 -18.54 -30.65 6.10
N THR A 68 -19.28 -30.10 7.06
CA THR A 68 -18.79 -29.11 8.04
C THR A 68 -18.38 -29.75 9.37
N PRO A 69 -17.42 -29.16 10.13
CA PRO A 69 -16.71 -27.91 9.84
C PRO A 69 -15.65 -28.06 8.74
N CYS A 70 -15.37 -26.97 8.03
CA CYS A 70 -14.37 -26.92 6.98
C CYS A 70 -13.39 -25.77 7.20
N ASP A 71 -12.16 -26.11 7.55
CA ASP A 71 -11.10 -25.14 7.85
C ASP A 71 -10.45 -24.63 6.56
N SER A 72 -11.24 -23.94 5.75
CA SER A 72 -10.82 -23.35 4.46
C SER A 72 -10.00 -22.07 4.59
N THR A 73 -9.88 -21.53 5.81
CA THR A 73 -9.10 -20.32 6.10
C THR A 73 -8.33 -20.46 7.39
N GLU A 74 -7.16 -19.85 7.46
CA GLU A 74 -6.38 -19.75 8.69
C GLU A 74 -5.79 -18.34 8.85
N THR A 75 -5.38 -18.01 10.07
CA THR A 75 -4.63 -16.80 10.36
C THR A 75 -3.15 -17.09 10.44
N ALA A 76 -2.32 -16.23 9.86
CA ALA A 76 -0.88 -16.36 9.88
C ALA A 76 -0.19 -15.00 10.05
N THR A 77 0.91 -14.99 10.81
CA THR A 77 1.71 -13.77 10.99
C THR A 77 2.69 -13.63 9.83
N TYR A 78 2.69 -12.47 9.18
CA TYR A 78 3.64 -12.08 8.15
C TYR A 78 4.55 -10.97 8.68
N SER A 79 5.75 -10.82 8.13
CA SER A 79 6.75 -9.84 8.60
C SER A 79 6.33 -8.40 8.38
N ASN A 80 5.53 -8.13 7.35
CA ASN A 80 4.90 -6.85 7.06
C ASN A 80 3.71 -7.02 6.10
N GLY A 81 2.92 -5.96 5.93
CA GLY A 81 1.74 -5.94 5.05
C GLY A 81 2.03 -6.23 3.57
N CYS A 82 3.20 -5.80 3.05
CA CYS A 82 3.60 -6.12 1.68
C CYS A 82 3.83 -7.62 1.53
N MET A 83 4.59 -8.23 2.45
CA MET A 83 4.87 -9.67 2.45
C MET A 83 3.60 -10.49 2.62
N ALA A 84 2.58 -9.97 3.32
CA ALA A 84 1.25 -10.58 3.35
C ALA A 84 0.58 -10.52 1.97
N CYS A 85 0.52 -9.35 1.33
CA CYS A 85 -0.19 -9.20 0.05
C CYS A 85 0.53 -9.73 -1.19
N VAL A 86 1.83 -10.09 -1.11
CA VAL A 86 2.53 -10.90 -2.12
C VAL A 86 1.95 -12.30 -2.20
N ASP A 87 1.50 -12.86 -1.07
CA ASP A 87 0.96 -14.21 -1.02
C ASP A 87 -0.45 -14.21 -1.66
N PRO A 88 -0.65 -14.93 -2.79
CA PRO A 88 -1.94 -14.94 -3.47
C PRO A 88 -3.05 -15.58 -2.66
N ALA A 89 -2.72 -16.39 -1.64
CA ALA A 89 -3.69 -17.00 -0.74
C ALA A 89 -4.21 -16.02 0.32
N VAL A 90 -3.54 -14.87 0.54
CA VAL A 90 -3.97 -13.88 1.53
C VAL A 90 -5.11 -13.02 0.99
N TYR A 91 -6.17 -12.90 1.79
CA TYR A 91 -7.32 -12.05 1.51
C TYR A 91 -7.13 -10.63 2.08
N HIS A 92 -6.75 -10.55 3.36
CA HIS A 92 -6.58 -9.29 4.08
C HIS A 92 -5.66 -9.49 5.29
N TYR A 93 -5.17 -8.39 5.86
CA TYR A 93 -4.38 -8.39 7.09
C TYR A 93 -4.80 -7.28 8.05
N SER A 94 -4.54 -7.46 9.35
CA SER A 94 -4.60 -6.41 10.37
C SER A 94 -3.21 -6.13 10.94
N ASP A 95 -3.01 -4.95 11.49
CA ASP A 95 -1.77 -4.60 12.16
C ASP A 95 -1.53 -5.48 13.40
N GLY A 96 -0.25 -5.81 13.66
CA GLY A 96 0.17 -6.66 14.77
C GLY A 96 0.23 -8.14 14.40
N ALA A 97 1.04 -8.91 15.14
CA ALA A 97 1.10 -10.37 14.97
C ALA A 97 -0.20 -11.04 15.42
N CYS A 98 -0.47 -12.25 14.94
CA CYS A 98 -1.64 -13.01 15.36
C CYS A 98 -1.55 -13.41 16.84
N GLU A 99 -2.67 -13.33 17.54
CA GLU A 99 -2.84 -13.91 18.87
C GLU A 99 -2.82 -15.44 18.77
N LYS A 100 -2.23 -16.10 19.78
CA LYS A 100 -2.14 -17.57 19.86
C LYS A 100 -3.27 -18.13 20.71
#